data_AF-A0A482XDY3-F1
#
_entry.id   AF-A0A482XDY3-F1
#
_cell.length_a   1.000
_cell.length_b   1.000
_cell.length_c   1.000
_cell.angle_alpha   90.00
_cell.angle_beta   90.00
_cell.angle_gamma   90.00
#
_symmetry.space_group_name_H-M   'P 1'
#
loop_
_entity.id
_entity.type
_entity.pdbx_description
1 polymer ?
#
loop_
_entity_poly.entity_id
_entity_poly.type
_entity_poly.pdbx_seq_one_letter_code
_entity_poly.pdbx_strand_id
1 'polypeptide(L)'
;MAAVEQSACFSMGDHTLKVPMELFALNRRRLAERLREKAPHSIVVLQGGSDSHHHCSDVDYKFQQAGNLDSLLAQISMHLA
;
A
#
# COMPACT_ATOMS: atom_id res chain seq x y z
N MET A 1 5.15 -14.40 31.54
CA MET A 1 5.39 -13.18 30.75
C MET A 1 4.81 -13.40 29.36
N ALA A 2 3.51 -13.16 29.20
CA ALA A 2 2.85 -13.30 27.90
C ALA A 2 3.31 -12.14 27.01
N ALA A 3 3.92 -12.45 25.87
CA ALA A 3 4.23 -11.45 24.85
C ALA A 3 2.89 -10.86 24.37
N VAL A 4 2.63 -9.61 24.70
CA VAL A 4 1.56 -8.85 24.06
C VAL A 4 1.96 -8.73 22.60
N GLU A 5 1.24 -9.40 21.70
CA GLU A 5 1.34 -9.08 20.28
C GLU A 5 0.90 -7.62 20.10
N GLN A 6 1.86 -6.70 20.11
CA GLN A 6 1.61 -5.34 19.73
C GLN A 6 1.43 -5.33 18.22
N SER A 7 0.16 -5.26 17.80
CA SER A 7 -0.18 -4.93 16.43
C SER A 7 0.55 -3.65 16.01
N ALA A 8 1.31 -3.73 14.93
CA ALA A 8 2.05 -2.59 14.43
C ALA A 8 1.08 -1.45 14.09
N CYS A 9 1.39 -0.23 14.50
CA CYS A 9 0.57 0.94 14.22
C CYS A 9 1.41 2.10 13.69
N PHE A 10 0.82 2.89 12.79
CA PHE A 10 1.34 4.19 12.42
C PHE A 10 0.83 5.22 13.42
N SER A 11 1.73 6.02 13.98
CA SER A 11 1.40 7.09 14.92
C SER A 11 2.44 8.20 14.77
N MET A 12 2.01 9.45 14.97
CA MET A 12 2.86 10.63 14.90
C MET A 12 3.16 11.20 16.31
N GLY A 13 3.00 10.39 17.35
CA GLY A 13 3.23 10.77 18.74
C GLY A 13 1.96 10.89 19.56
N ASP A 14 2.09 11.51 20.73
CA ASP A 14 1.01 11.61 21.71
C ASP A 14 -0.19 12.37 21.15
N HIS A 15 -1.40 11.94 21.54
CA HIS A 15 -2.68 12.49 21.07
C HIS A 15 -2.97 12.39 19.56
N THR A 16 -2.10 11.72 18.78
CA THR A 16 -2.39 11.39 17.37
C THR A 16 -3.14 10.05 17.27
N LEU A 17 -4.04 9.92 16.29
CA LEU A 17 -4.74 8.66 16.05
C LEU A 17 -3.73 7.58 15.64
N LYS A 18 -3.69 6.48 16.40
CA LYS A 18 -2.91 5.30 16.05
C LYS A 18 -3.65 4.52 14.97
N VAL A 19 -3.04 4.38 13.81
CA VAL A 19 -3.62 3.65 12.67
C VAL A 19 -3.05 2.23 12.65
N PRO A 20 -3.86 1.18 12.89
CA PRO A 20 -3.39 -0.21 12.91
C PRO A 20 -2.98 -0.70 11.52
N MET A 21 -1.88 -1.45 11.41
CA MET A 21 -1.45 -2.06 10.14
C MET A 21 -2.43 -3.14 9.66
N GLU A 22 -3.26 -3.68 10.55
CA GLU A 22 -4.37 -4.59 10.23
C GLU A 22 -5.36 -3.98 9.24
N LEU A 23 -5.51 -2.64 9.24
CA LEU A 23 -6.35 -1.93 8.28
C LEU A 23 -5.94 -2.27 6.85
N PHE A 24 -4.64 -2.21 6.54
CA PHE A 24 -4.12 -2.51 5.21
C PHE A 24 -4.17 -4.01 4.89
N ALA A 25 -3.97 -4.88 5.89
CA ALA A 25 -4.12 -6.32 5.73
C ALA A 25 -5.56 -6.70 5.36
N LEU A 26 -6.54 -6.08 6.00
CA LEU A 26 -7.97 -6.27 5.69
C LEU A 26 -8.30 -5.79 4.27
N ASN A 27 -7.74 -4.67 3.83
CA ASN A 27 -7.92 -4.17 2.46
C ASN A 27 -7.39 -5.16 1.41
N ARG A 28 -6.19 -5.73 1.62
CA ARG A 28 -5.63 -6.76 0.73
C ARG A 28 -6.50 -8.01 0.67
N ARG A 29 -7.04 -8.47 1.81
CA ARG A 29 -7.96 -9.62 1.87
C ARG A 29 -9.24 -9.36 1.06
N ARG A 30 -9.88 -8.21 1.27
CA ARG A 30 -11.10 -7.80 0.54
C ARG A 30 -10.85 -7.72 -0.97
N LEU A 31 -9.70 -7.20 -1.39
CA LEU A 31 -9.32 -7.14 -2.79
C LEU A 31 -9.13 -8.54 -3.38
N ALA A 32 -8.36 -9.41 -2.70
CA ALA A 32 -8.13 -10.77 -3.15
C ALA A 32 -9.42 -11.59 -3.25
N GLU A 33 -10.33 -11.47 -2.28
CA GLU A 33 -11.63 -12.13 -2.31
C GLU A 33 -12.45 -11.73 -3.55
N ARG A 34 -12.49 -10.43 -3.88
CA ARG A 34 -13.18 -9.93 -5.08
C ARG A 34 -12.50 -10.36 -6.39
N LEU A 35 -11.19 -10.55 -6.38
CA LEU A 35 -10.43 -10.95 -7.57
C LEU A 35 -10.43 -12.45 -7.80
N ARG A 36 -10.63 -13.28 -6.78
CA ARG A 36 -10.67 -14.75 -6.92
C ARG A 36 -11.69 -15.23 -7.95
N GLU A 37 -12.83 -14.54 -8.08
CA GLU A 37 -13.87 -14.85 -9.07
C GLU A 37 -13.46 -14.51 -10.51
N LYS A 38 -12.59 -13.49 -10.68
CA LYS A 38 -12.22 -12.95 -12.00
C LYS A 38 -10.86 -13.43 -12.49
N ALA A 39 -9.96 -13.73 -11.56
CA ALA A 39 -8.54 -13.95 -11.77
C ALA A 39 -8.02 -15.01 -10.76
N PRO A 40 -8.49 -16.26 -10.85
CA PRO A 40 -8.00 -17.33 -9.99
C PRO A 40 -6.50 -17.56 -10.23
N HIS A 41 -5.77 -17.97 -9.19
CA HIS A 41 -4.33 -18.26 -9.23
C HIS A 41 -3.43 -17.13 -9.74
N SER A 42 -3.91 -15.89 -9.69
CA SER A 42 -3.18 -14.72 -10.16
C SER A 42 -2.54 -13.93 -9.02
N ILE A 43 -1.47 -13.20 -9.34
CA ILE A 43 -0.77 -12.32 -8.41
C ILE A 43 -1.09 -10.86 -8.77
N VAL A 44 -1.40 -10.04 -7.76
CA VAL A 44 -1.57 -8.60 -7.93
C VAL A 44 -0.23 -7.92 -7.69
N VAL A 45 0.25 -7.19 -8.68
CA VAL A 45 1.44 -6.34 -8.58
C VAL A 45 0.98 -4.89 -8.60
N LEU A 46 1.36 -4.14 -7.57
CA LEU A 46 1.11 -2.70 -7.45
C LEU A 46 2.44 -1.96 -7.47
N GLN A 47 2.55 -0.93 -8.30
CA GLN A 47 3.71 -0.07 -8.34
C GLN A 47 3.56 1.03 -7.27
N GLY A 48 4.58 1.24 -6.45
CA GLY A 48 4.62 2.35 -5.51
C GLY A 48 4.97 3.67 -6.20
N GLY A 49 4.61 4.78 -5.57
CA GLY A 49 5.05 6.10 -6.01
C GLY A 49 6.58 6.25 -5.97
N SER A 50 7.08 7.23 -6.71
CA SER A 50 8.49 7.61 -6.75
C SER A 50 8.66 9.09 -6.37
N ASP A 51 9.84 9.46 -5.90
CA ASP A 51 10.17 10.86 -5.64
C ASP A 51 10.19 11.68 -6.94
N SER A 52 9.99 12.99 -6.82
CA SER A 52 9.98 13.88 -7.97
C SER A 52 10.71 15.18 -7.63
N HIS A 53 11.57 15.60 -8.56
CA HIS A 53 12.37 16.80 -8.43
C HIS A 53 11.65 18.02 -9.01
N HIS A 54 11.98 19.20 -8.50
CA HIS A 54 11.55 20.48 -9.02
C HIS A 54 12.31 20.76 -10.32
N HIS A 55 11.67 20.49 -11.45
CA HIS A 55 12.28 20.68 -12.77
C HIS A 55 13.60 19.90 -12.91
N CYS A 56 14.70 20.61 -13.15
CA CYS A 56 16.05 20.09 -13.28
C CYS A 56 16.95 20.42 -12.07
N SER A 57 16.40 20.94 -10.97
CA SER A 57 17.17 21.14 -9.74
C SER A 57 17.15 19.89 -8.86
N ASP A 58 18.02 19.87 -7.87
CA ASP A 58 18.11 18.88 -6.78
C ASP A 58 17.12 19.15 -5.64
N VAL A 59 16.09 19.98 -5.89
CA VAL A 59 15.06 20.30 -4.89
C VAL A 59 13.90 19.32 -5.06
N ASP A 60 13.52 18.62 -4.00
CA ASP A 60 12.49 17.59 -4.05
C ASP A 60 11.09 18.11 -3.66
N TYR A 61 10.07 17.61 -4.35
CA TYR A 61 8.71 17.66 -3.83
C TYR A 61 8.58 16.71 -2.64
N LYS A 62 7.76 17.07 -1.65
CA LYS A 62 7.45 16.17 -0.53
C LYS A 62 6.78 14.90 -1.07
N PHE A 63 7.41 13.76 -0.85
CA PHE A 63 6.83 12.46 -1.19
C PHE A 63 5.49 12.23 -0.48
N GLN A 64 4.51 11.80 -1.26
CA GLN A 64 3.23 11.31 -0.77
C GLN A 64 2.86 10.07 -1.58
N GLN A 65 2.63 8.95 -0.89
CA GLN A 65 2.19 7.72 -1.53
C GLN A 65 0.82 7.94 -2.20
N ALA A 66 0.66 7.47 -3.43
CA ALA A 66 -0.60 7.56 -4.14
C ALA A 66 -1.71 6.82 -3.38
N GLY A 67 -2.91 7.40 -3.33
CA GLY A 67 -4.05 6.83 -2.60
C GLY A 67 -4.47 5.45 -3.13
N ASN A 68 -4.12 5.15 -4.37
CA ASN A 68 -4.37 3.90 -5.08
C ASN A 68 -3.11 3.39 -5.82
N LEU A 69 -1.93 3.31 -5.17
CA LEU A 69 -0.66 2.75 -5.71
C LEU A 69 -0.76 2.09 -7.13
N ASP A 70 -0.73 2.74 -8.29
CA ASP A 70 -0.64 4.15 -8.69
C ASP A 70 -1.50 4.35 -9.97
N SER A 71 -2.04 5.55 -10.20
CA SER A 71 -2.87 5.86 -11.37
C SER A 71 -2.00 6.25 -12.58
N LEU A 72 -1.75 5.29 -13.46
CA LEU A 72 -1.77 5.43 -14.94
C LEU A 72 -1.36 4.12 -15.64
N LEU A 73 -0.77 3.17 -14.91
CA LEU A 73 -0.58 1.78 -15.35
C LEU A 73 -0.82 0.83 -14.19
N ALA A 74 -2.04 0.80 -13.64
CA ALA A 74 -2.53 -0.40 -12.98
C ALA A 74 -2.80 -1.48 -14.05
N GLN A 75 -1.76 -1.86 -14.80
CA GLN A 75 -1.73 -3.19 -15.40
C GLN A 75 -1.69 -4.13 -14.21
N ILE A 76 -2.84 -4.65 -13.81
CA ILE A 76 -2.88 -5.92 -13.10
C ILE A 76 -2.23 -6.91 -14.08
N SER A 77 -0.90 -7.01 -14.03
CA SER A 77 -0.15 -7.95 -14.85
C SER A 77 -0.40 -9.31 -14.21
N MET A 78 -1.48 -9.95 -14.64
CA MET A 78 -1.78 -11.34 -14.32
C MET A 78 -0.73 -12.19 -15.06
N HIS A 79 0.45 -12.32 -14.47
CA HIS A 79 1.39 -13.35 -14.89
C HIS A 79 0.80 -14.70 -14.47
N LEU A 80 0.23 -15.41 -15.45
CA LEU A 80 -0.03 -16.84 -15.39
C LEU A 80 1.32 -17.55 -15.24
N ALA A 81 1.50 -18.28 -14.15
CA ALA A 81 2.48 -19.36 -14.07
C ALA A 81 1.80 -20.67 -14.51
#